data_AF-A0AA50CNV2-F1
#
_entry.id   AF-A0AA50CNV2-F1
#
_cell.length_a   1.000
_cell.length_b   1.000
_cell.length_c   1.000
_cell.angle_alpha   90.00
_cell.angle_beta   90.00
_cell.angle_gamma   90.00
#
_symmetry.space_group_name_H-M   'P 1'
#
loop_
_entity.id
_entity.type
_entity.pdbx_description
1 polymer ?
#
loop_
_entity_poly.entity_id
_entity_poly.type
_entity_poly.pdbx_seq_one_letter_code
_entity_poly.pdbx_strand_id
1 'polypeptide(L)'
;MLTNDVVARLVRAANQTDKIGAIEVRRLLDHAVSKITELRQAANIVPIKGRDALIYIQTVAAGADRVPAEEWHHGLLHAAEMLRDLHIVVESGTRIQIVPHKER
;
A
#
# COMPACT_ATOMS: atom_id res chain seq x y z
N MET A 1 -3.75 -8.03 13.93
CA MET A 1 -3.56 -8.84 12.69
C MET A 1 -2.12 -8.66 12.23
N LEU A 2 -1.38 -9.75 12.04
CA LEU A 2 0.03 -9.71 11.64
C LEU A 2 0.17 -9.10 10.23
N THR A 3 1.33 -8.52 9.91
CA THR A 3 1.56 -7.93 8.57
C THR A 3 1.51 -8.99 7.48
N ASN A 4 2.05 -10.18 7.73
CA ASN A 4 2.01 -11.31 6.81
C ASN A 4 0.58 -11.76 6.46
N ASP A 5 -0.34 -11.72 7.42
CA ASP A 5 -1.75 -12.05 7.15
C ASP A 5 -2.39 -11.05 6.18
N VAL A 6 -2.02 -9.76 6.31
CA VAL A 6 -2.57 -8.69 5.46
C VAL A 6 -2.04 -8.83 4.06
N VAL A 7 -0.72 -9.04 3.92
CA VAL A 7 -0.06 -9.32 2.64
C VAL A 7 -0.72 -10.52 1.95
N ALA A 8 -0.89 -11.63 2.66
CA ALA A 8 -1.50 -12.84 2.09
C ALA A 8 -2.95 -12.61 1.65
N ARG A 9 -3.72 -11.81 2.40
CA ARG A 9 -5.10 -11.46 2.05
C ARG A 9 -5.17 -10.55 0.82
N LEU A 10 -4.28 -9.57 0.69
CA LEU A 10 -4.19 -8.70 -0.48
C LEU A 10 -3.80 -9.49 -1.74
N VAL A 11 -2.78 -10.35 -1.65
CA VAL A 11 -2.34 -11.19 -2.78
C VAL A 11 -3.46 -12.14 -3.23
N ARG A 12 -4.17 -12.77 -2.29
CA ARG A 12 -5.32 -13.62 -2.64
C ARG A 12 -6.43 -12.83 -3.34
N ALA A 13 -6.78 -11.66 -2.84
CA ALA A 13 -7.77 -10.79 -3.45
C ALA A 13 -7.33 -10.33 -4.86
N ALA A 14 -6.05 -9.99 -5.04
CA ALA A 14 -5.50 -9.61 -6.34
C ALA A 14 -5.62 -10.74 -7.37
N ASN A 15 -5.45 -11.99 -6.95
CA ASN A 15 -5.55 -13.16 -7.83
C ASN A 15 -6.99 -13.66 -8.05
N GLN A 16 -7.98 -13.04 -7.40
CA GLN A 16 -9.39 -13.45 -7.45
C GLN A 16 -10.29 -12.22 -7.65
N THR A 17 -9.88 -11.30 -8.53
CA THR A 17 -10.62 -10.06 -8.81
C THR A 17 -12.00 -10.30 -9.42
N ASP A 18 -12.22 -11.47 -10.02
CA ASP A 18 -13.50 -11.97 -10.51
C ASP A 18 -14.47 -12.37 -9.38
N LYS A 19 -13.98 -12.54 -8.14
CA LYS A 19 -14.74 -13.06 -6.99
C LYS A 19 -14.96 -12.03 -5.88
N ILE A 20 -14.39 -10.83 -6.01
CA ILE A 20 -14.50 -9.77 -5.00
C ILE A 20 -15.22 -8.55 -5.59
N GLY A 21 -15.88 -7.79 -4.74
CA GLY A 21 -16.59 -6.57 -5.15
C GLY A 21 -15.80 -5.29 -4.86
N ALA A 22 -16.16 -4.19 -5.53
CA ALA A 22 -15.55 -2.87 -5.36
C ALA A 22 -15.51 -2.40 -3.88
N ILE A 23 -16.55 -2.68 -3.09
CA ILE A 23 -16.60 -2.33 -1.66
C ILE A 23 -15.51 -3.07 -0.87
N GLU A 24 -15.29 -4.35 -1.18
CA GLU A 24 -14.27 -5.15 -0.52
C GLU A 24 -12.87 -4.70 -0.92
N VAL A 25 -12.64 -4.44 -2.21
CA VAL A 25 -11.37 -3.88 -2.73
C VAL A 25 -11.04 -2.57 -2.02
N ARG A 26 -11.98 -1.62 -1.97
CA ARG A 26 -11.78 -0.35 -1.26
C ARG A 26 -11.39 -0.57 0.19
N ARG A 27 -12.12 -1.42 0.93
CA ARG A 27 -11.80 -1.73 2.34
C ARG A 27 -10.42 -2.36 2.51
N LEU A 28 -10.01 -3.25 1.61
CA LEU A 28 -8.70 -3.88 1.63
C LEU A 28 -7.58 -2.85 1.42
N LEU A 29 -7.73 -1.98 0.41
CA LEU A 29 -6.76 -0.95 0.08
C LEU A 29 -6.69 0.12 1.17
N ASP A 30 -7.83 0.61 1.69
CA ASP A 30 -7.86 1.58 2.79
C ASP A 30 -7.16 1.05 4.04
N HIS A 31 -7.41 -0.21 4.38
CA HIS A 31 -6.72 -0.87 5.50
C HIS A 31 -5.21 -1.02 5.22
N ALA A 32 -4.80 -1.35 3.99
CA ALA A 32 -3.40 -1.43 3.62
C ALA A 32 -2.72 -0.05 3.72
N VAL A 33 -3.37 1.02 3.24
CA VAL A 33 -2.88 2.40 3.35
C VAL A 33 -2.64 2.81 4.80
N SER A 34 -3.56 2.47 5.72
CA SER A 34 -3.36 2.75 7.15
C SER A 34 -2.10 2.07 7.69
N LYS A 35 -1.93 0.77 7.43
CA LYS A 35 -0.76 0.01 7.88
C LYS A 35 0.55 0.47 7.23
N ILE A 36 0.54 0.79 5.93
CA ILE A 36 1.71 1.36 5.24
C ILE A 36 2.10 2.68 5.92
N THR A 37 1.13 3.51 6.26
CA THR A 37 1.38 4.79 6.94
C THR A 37 2.02 4.58 8.31
N GLU A 38 1.51 3.63 9.11
CA GLU A 38 2.07 3.27 10.41
C GLU A 38 3.52 2.76 10.29
N LEU A 39 3.80 1.85 9.35
CA LEU A 39 5.14 1.31 9.14
C LEU A 39 6.13 2.37 8.63
N ARG A 40 5.68 3.28 7.76
CA ARG A 40 6.51 4.41 7.30
C ARG A 40 6.89 5.34 8.45
N GLN A 41 5.94 5.62 9.35
CA GLN A 41 6.23 6.39 10.57
C GLN A 41 7.26 5.68 11.45
N ALA A 42 7.10 4.38 11.68
CA ALA A 42 8.07 3.59 12.45
C ALA A 42 9.49 3.57 11.81
N ALA A 43 9.56 3.62 10.48
CA ALA A 43 10.82 3.66 9.72
C ALA A 43 11.40 5.08 9.52
N ASN A 44 10.77 6.13 10.06
CA ASN A 44 11.09 7.55 9.82
C ASN A 44 10.99 8.00 8.35
N ILE A 45 10.17 7.32 7.55
CA ILE A 45 9.92 7.69 6.15
C ILE A 45 8.82 8.75 6.11
N VAL A 46 9.20 9.94 5.68
CA VAL A 46 8.26 11.06 5.47
C VAL A 46 7.70 11.06 4.04
N PRO A 47 6.41 11.39 3.85
CA PRO A 47 5.82 11.51 2.51
C PRO A 47 6.41 12.72 1.75
N ILE A 48 6.61 12.55 0.44
CA ILE A 48 7.00 13.65 -0.47
C ILE A 48 5.71 14.19 -1.09
N LYS A 49 5.41 15.47 -0.84
CA LYS A 49 4.20 16.11 -1.37
C LYS A 49 4.13 15.95 -2.90
N GLY A 50 2.99 15.46 -3.39
CA GLY A 50 2.70 15.29 -4.81
C GLY A 50 3.45 14.18 -5.53
N ARG A 51 4.31 13.42 -4.85
CA ARG A 51 5.10 12.31 -5.44
C ARG A 51 5.10 11.06 -4.58
N ASP A 52 4.07 10.89 -3.76
CA ASP A 52 3.99 9.74 -2.86
C ASP A 52 3.42 8.51 -3.57
N ALA A 53 4.09 7.37 -3.46
CA ALA A 53 3.64 6.10 -4.01
C ALA A 53 2.25 5.66 -3.48
N LEU A 54 1.87 6.09 -2.26
CA LEU A 54 0.54 5.84 -1.70
C LEU A 54 -0.60 6.44 -2.53
N ILE A 55 -0.32 7.47 -3.36
CA ILE A 55 -1.33 8.13 -4.18
C ILE A 55 -2.01 7.12 -5.11
N TYR A 56 -1.24 6.23 -5.76
CA TYR A 56 -1.81 5.23 -6.66
C TYR A 56 -2.81 4.31 -5.94
N ILE A 57 -2.43 3.78 -4.77
CA ILE A 57 -3.27 2.89 -3.96
C ILE A 57 -4.55 3.62 -3.53
N GLN A 58 -4.44 4.87 -3.09
CA GLN A 58 -5.58 5.71 -2.70
C GLN A 58 -6.49 6.01 -3.89
N THR A 59 -5.95 6.26 -5.08
CA THR A 59 -6.72 6.48 -6.30
C THR A 59 -7.53 5.24 -6.68
N VAL A 60 -6.93 4.05 -6.65
CA VAL A 60 -7.63 2.79 -6.91
C VAL A 60 -8.73 2.54 -5.86
N ALA A 61 -8.44 2.78 -4.58
CA ALA A 61 -9.42 2.62 -3.50
C ALA A 61 -10.63 3.56 -3.67
N ALA A 62 -10.37 4.84 -3.97
CA ALA A 62 -11.41 5.85 -4.17
C ALA A 62 -12.24 5.60 -5.43
N GLY A 63 -11.63 5.08 -6.49
CA GLY A 63 -12.26 4.77 -7.77
C GLY A 63 -12.70 3.31 -7.92
N ALA A 64 -12.74 2.52 -6.84
CA ALA A 64 -12.94 1.07 -6.93
C ALA A 64 -14.21 0.66 -7.69
N ASP A 65 -15.25 1.49 -7.69
CA ASP A 65 -16.51 1.28 -8.43
C ASP A 65 -16.44 1.63 -9.93
N ARG A 66 -15.36 2.28 -10.38
CA ARG A 66 -15.22 2.85 -11.73
C ARG A 66 -14.02 2.30 -12.49
N VAL A 67 -12.97 1.91 -11.79
CA VAL A 67 -11.76 1.36 -12.41
C VAL A 67 -11.97 -0.12 -12.80
N PRO A 68 -11.32 -0.60 -13.87
CA PRO A 68 -11.41 -2.00 -14.27
C PRO A 68 -10.78 -2.94 -13.22
N ALA A 69 -11.18 -4.21 -13.24
CA ALA A 69 -10.65 -5.24 -12.32
C ALA A 69 -9.12 -5.42 -12.40
N GLU A 70 -8.51 -5.07 -13.53
CA GLU A 70 -7.05 -5.03 -13.69
C GLU A 70 -6.39 -4.00 -12.74
N GLU A 71 -7.01 -2.83 -12.56
CA GLU A 71 -6.53 -1.85 -11.58
C GLU A 71 -6.69 -2.34 -10.15
N TRP A 72 -7.71 -3.18 -9.86
CA TRP A 72 -7.81 -3.84 -8.56
C TRP A 72 -6.65 -4.81 -8.35
N HIS A 73 -6.33 -5.63 -9.36
CA HIS A 73 -5.20 -6.56 -9.31
C HIS A 73 -3.89 -5.81 -9.01
N HIS A 74 -3.59 -4.78 -9.80
CA HIS A 74 -2.38 -3.97 -9.64
C HIS A 74 -2.34 -3.22 -8.31
N GLY A 75 -3.43 -2.55 -7.91
CA GLY A 75 -3.50 -1.81 -6.66
C GLY A 75 -3.33 -2.70 -5.42
N LEU A 76 -3.96 -3.88 -5.40
CA LEU A 76 -3.85 -4.84 -4.30
C LEU A 76 -2.44 -5.44 -4.20
N LEU A 77 -1.83 -5.79 -5.34
CA LEU A 77 -0.47 -6.34 -5.36
C LEU A 77 0.56 -5.28 -4.94
N HIS A 78 0.44 -4.06 -5.46
CA HIS A 78 1.33 -2.97 -5.10
C HIS A 78 1.27 -2.64 -3.59
N ALA A 79 0.07 -2.63 -3.02
CA ALA A 79 -0.10 -2.47 -1.57
C ALA A 79 0.54 -3.63 -0.77
N ALA A 80 0.44 -4.86 -1.27
CA ALA A 80 1.04 -6.03 -0.63
C ALA A 80 2.58 -5.97 -0.65
N GLU A 81 3.17 -5.57 -1.77
CA GLU A 81 4.60 -5.36 -1.93
C GLU A 81 5.12 -4.30 -0.97
N MET A 82 4.49 -3.11 -0.96
CA MET A 82 4.87 -2.02 -0.06
C MET A 82 4.80 -2.44 1.42
N LEU A 83 3.76 -3.16 1.82
CA LEU A 83 3.64 -3.66 3.19
C LEU A 83 4.76 -4.64 3.54
N ARG A 84 5.10 -5.56 2.63
CA ARG A 84 6.17 -6.54 2.85
C ARG A 84 7.51 -5.85 3.00
N ASP A 85 7.85 -4.93 2.11
CA ASP A 85 9.12 -4.24 2.12
C ASP A 85 9.29 -3.40 3.39
N LEU A 86 8.25 -2.64 3.75
CA LEU A 86 8.26 -1.84 4.98
C LEU A 86 8.31 -2.69 6.25
N HIS A 87 7.64 -3.84 6.25
CA HIS A 87 7.72 -4.77 7.38
C HIS A 87 9.15 -5.26 7.60
N ILE A 88 9.85 -5.64 6.53
CA ILE A 88 11.25 -6.07 6.59
C ILE A 88 12.13 -4.93 7.12
N VAL A 89 11.95 -3.70 6.62
CA VAL A 89 12.70 -2.52 7.07
C VAL A 89 12.53 -2.29 8.58
N VAL A 90 11.28 -2.36 9.07
CA VAL A 90 10.98 -2.16 10.48
C VAL A 90 11.53 -3.32 11.34
N GLU A 91 11.34 -4.58 10.91
CA GLU A 91 11.83 -5.74 11.66
C GLU A 91 13.36 -5.81 11.71
N SER A 92 14.05 -5.40 10.65
CA SER A 92 15.51 -5.35 10.66
C SER A 92 16.08 -4.18 11.48
N GLY A 93 15.23 -3.30 12.01
CA GLY A 93 15.65 -2.09 12.73
C GLY A 93 16.25 -1.01 11.84
N THR A 94 16.04 -1.09 10.51
CA THR A 94 16.56 -0.12 9.55
C THR A 94 15.79 1.20 9.67
N ARG A 95 16.52 2.33 9.70
CA ARG A 95 15.93 3.67 9.67
C ARG A 95 16.32 4.38 8.38
N ILE A 96 15.34 4.94 7.69
CA ILE A 96 15.54 5.65 6.42
C ILE A 96 15.30 7.13 6.64
N GLN A 97 16.26 7.96 6.23
CA GLN A 97 16.11 9.41 6.23
C GLN A 97 16.15 9.93 4.80
N ILE A 98 15.02 10.44 4.33
CA ILE A 98 14.91 11.07 3.00
C ILE A 98 15.13 12.56 3.18
N VAL A 99 16.22 13.08 2.61
CA VAL A 99 16.53 14.53 2.63
C VAL A 99 16.28 15.14 1.25
N PRO A 100 15.53 16.26 1.15
CA PRO A 100 15.38 16.97 -0.12
C PRO A 100 16.75 17.44 -0.62
N HIS A 101 17.04 17.22 -1.89
CA HIS A 101 18.19 17.83 -2.52
C HIS A 101 17.93 19.35 -2.60
N LYS A 102 18.82 20.17 -2.03
CA LYS A 102 18.79 21.62 -2.21
C LYS A 102 19.38 21.94 -3.58
N GLU A 103 18.54 22.34 -4.53
CA GLU A 103 19.03 23.03 -5.73
C GLU A 103 19.71 24.34 -5.30
N ARG A 104 20.96 24.54 -5.75
CA ARG A 104 21.75 25.76 -5.54
C ARG A 104 21.43 26.79 -6.61
#